data_AF-A0A1A8A5A9-F1
#
_entry.id   AF-A0A1A8A5A9-F1
#
_cell.length_a   1.000
_cell.length_b   1.000
_cell.length_c   1.000
_cell.angle_alpha   90.00
_cell.angle_beta   90.00
_cell.angle_gamma   90.00
#
_symmetry.space_group_name_H-M   'P 1'
#
loop_
_entity.id
_entity.type
_entity.pdbx_description
1 polymer ?
#
loop_
_entity_poly.entity_id
_entity_poly.type
_entity_poly.pdbx_seq_one_letter_code
_entity_poly.pdbx_strand_id
1 'polypeptide(L)'
;TTRTLAMGVNLPAHLVVIKSTMQYIAGSCEEYGEADILQMIGRAGRPQFDSSATAVIMTKVQTRDKYTNLMNGMEIIESSLHGHLVEHLNAEIVLQTISDVNMALDWIRSTYLYIRALKNPTHYGFSADLDRCGIEAKLQELCLKNLNALSAIDLIRMDEDINIKPTEAGRLMARFCIAFDTMEQFSKVVGTESLFDLVSLVSKSREFSDIQLRVNEKRALNTLNRDKNRRTIRFPLEGKIKTSEMKVNCLIQAQMSSISIQDFGLTQDTAKIFRIGMRISKCLSEFLSHRSEAVFPALLNSLILAKCFRAKIWENSHFVSKQLEKIGEGEAVLLLFLLNECICYS
;
A
#
# COMPACT_ATOMS: atom_id res chain seq x y z
N THR A 1 27.22 -6.32 -7.21
CA THR A 1 25.97 -6.77 -7.85
C THR A 1 24.79 -6.21 -7.07
N THR A 2 23.63 -6.08 -7.68
CA THR A 2 22.41 -5.58 -7.02
C THR A 2 21.61 -6.75 -6.42
N ARG A 3 20.71 -6.45 -5.47
CA ARG A 3 19.79 -7.44 -4.83
C ARG A 3 19.10 -8.37 -5.84
N THR A 4 18.80 -7.86 -7.03
CA THR A 4 18.17 -8.62 -8.12
C THR A 4 18.94 -9.85 -8.56
N LEU A 5 20.28 -9.87 -8.44
CA LEU A 5 21.07 -11.06 -8.78
C LEU A 5 20.79 -12.20 -7.80
N ALA A 6 20.77 -11.90 -6.50
CA ALA A 6 20.52 -12.89 -5.46
C ALA A 6 19.10 -13.48 -5.54
N MET A 7 18.13 -12.73 -6.08
CA MET A 7 16.74 -13.17 -6.21
C MET A 7 16.43 -13.82 -7.55
N GLY A 8 17.08 -13.38 -8.64
CA GLY A 8 16.68 -13.73 -10.01
C GLY A 8 17.58 -14.73 -10.72
N VAL A 9 18.79 -15.00 -10.21
CA VAL A 9 19.76 -15.87 -10.91
C VAL A 9 20.45 -16.79 -9.90
N ASN A 10 20.56 -18.07 -10.26
CA ASN A 10 21.32 -19.04 -9.48
C ASN A 10 22.80 -19.02 -9.85
N LEU A 11 23.54 -18.02 -9.37
CA LEU A 11 24.98 -17.90 -9.58
C LEU A 11 25.72 -17.97 -8.24
N PRO A 12 26.12 -19.17 -7.79
CA PRO A 12 26.86 -19.34 -6.54
C PRO A 12 28.33 -18.92 -6.67
N ALA A 13 28.91 -18.45 -5.57
CA ALA A 13 30.32 -18.08 -5.47
C ALA A 13 30.92 -18.60 -4.16
N HIS A 14 32.22 -18.91 -4.14
CA HIS A 14 32.89 -19.37 -2.92
C HIS A 14 32.81 -18.34 -1.76
N LEU A 15 32.95 -17.06 -2.11
CA LEU A 15 32.87 -15.92 -1.18
C LEU A 15 31.76 -14.97 -1.61
N VAL A 16 30.87 -14.62 -0.67
CA VAL A 16 29.91 -13.53 -0.82
C VAL A 16 30.20 -12.45 0.20
N VAL A 17 30.30 -11.19 -0.25
CA VAL A 17 30.48 -10.03 0.62
C VAL A 17 29.28 -9.10 0.50
N ILE A 18 28.53 -8.95 1.58
CA ILE A 18 27.45 -7.96 1.72
C ILE A 18 28.07 -6.69 2.30
N LYS A 19 28.42 -5.74 1.42
CA LYS A 19 29.17 -4.51 1.76
C LYS A 19 28.43 -3.57 2.74
N SER A 20 27.11 -3.60 2.76
CA SER A 20 26.27 -2.75 3.62
C SER A 20 24.96 -3.46 3.87
N THR A 21 24.40 -3.29 5.07
CA THR A 21 23.07 -3.81 5.41
C THR A 21 21.95 -2.78 5.23
N MET A 22 22.30 -1.60 4.71
CA MET A 22 21.34 -0.54 4.35
C MET A 22 21.18 -0.46 2.83
N GLN A 23 19.94 -0.26 2.40
CA GLN A 23 19.55 0.04 1.02
C GLN A 23 18.85 1.40 0.93
N TYR A 24 18.91 2.01 -0.24
CA TYR A 24 18.16 3.22 -0.54
C TYR A 24 16.92 2.85 -1.36
N ILE A 25 15.74 3.01 -0.77
CA ILE A 25 14.45 2.72 -1.41
C ILE A 25 13.56 3.94 -1.28
N ALA A 26 12.97 4.38 -2.40
CA ALA A 26 11.93 5.40 -2.43
C ALA A 26 12.28 6.70 -1.70
N GLY A 27 13.57 7.09 -1.67
CA GLY A 27 14.03 8.30 -1.00
C GLY A 27 14.50 8.12 0.45
N SER A 28 14.34 6.94 1.05
CA SER A 28 14.81 6.61 2.41
C SER A 28 15.92 5.58 2.41
N CYS A 29 16.78 5.66 3.43
CA CYS A 29 17.77 4.64 3.73
C CYS A 29 17.18 3.69 4.77
N GLU A 30 16.93 2.45 4.38
CA GLU A 30 16.28 1.42 5.19
C GLU A 30 17.15 0.17 5.23
N GLU A 31 16.99 -0.66 6.25
CA GLU A 31 17.70 -1.94 6.31
C GLU A 31 17.18 -2.91 5.24
N TYR A 32 18.03 -3.83 4.79
CA TYR A 32 17.55 -4.99 4.04
C TYR A 32 16.64 -5.85 4.91
N GLY A 33 15.62 -6.45 4.30
CA GLY A 33 14.84 -7.48 4.97
C GLY A 33 15.71 -8.69 5.28
N GLU A 34 15.42 -9.38 6.38
CA GLU A 34 16.17 -10.57 6.80
C GLU A 34 16.21 -11.64 5.71
N ALA A 35 15.09 -11.86 5.02
CA ALA A 35 15.00 -12.76 3.88
C ALA A 35 15.97 -12.37 2.74
N ASP A 36 16.18 -11.07 2.48
CA ASP A 36 17.12 -10.63 1.44
C ASP A 36 18.56 -10.93 1.83
N ILE A 37 18.91 -10.69 3.10
CA ILE A 37 20.24 -11.00 3.63
C ILE A 37 20.48 -12.52 3.57
N LEU A 38 19.52 -13.33 4.02
CA LEU A 38 19.59 -14.79 3.94
C LEU A 38 19.73 -15.29 2.50
N GLN A 39 18.99 -14.69 1.55
CA GLN A 39 19.10 -15.03 0.12
C GLN A 39 20.47 -14.66 -0.46
N MET A 40 21.03 -13.51 -0.09
CA MET A 40 22.38 -13.12 -0.52
C MET A 40 23.43 -14.10 0.04
N ILE A 41 23.33 -14.46 1.31
CA ILE A 41 24.23 -15.41 1.98
C ILE A 41 24.09 -16.80 1.37
N GLY A 42 22.89 -17.23 1.00
CA GLY A 42 22.63 -18.50 0.33
C GLY A 42 23.30 -18.65 -1.05
N ARG A 43 23.89 -17.57 -1.59
CA ARG A 43 24.75 -17.64 -2.79
C ARG A 43 26.21 -17.99 -2.49
N ALA A 44 26.60 -18.04 -1.21
CA ALA A 44 27.92 -18.49 -0.80
C ALA A 44 28.01 -20.02 -0.86
N GLY A 45 29.09 -20.51 -1.47
CA GLY A 45 29.37 -21.92 -1.67
C GLY A 45 28.85 -22.42 -3.01
N ARG A 46 29.74 -23.05 -3.80
CA ARG A 46 29.37 -23.72 -5.03
C ARG A 46 29.14 -25.20 -4.73
N PRO A 47 27.89 -25.70 -4.82
CA PRO A 47 27.62 -27.11 -4.65
C PRO A 47 28.51 -27.93 -5.59
N GLN A 48 29.06 -29.05 -5.11
CA GLN A 48 29.97 -29.95 -5.84
C GLN A 48 31.43 -29.47 -6.04
N PHE A 49 31.73 -28.18 -5.85
CA PHE A 49 33.09 -27.64 -6.05
C PHE A 49 33.79 -27.26 -4.75
N ASP A 50 33.05 -26.73 -3.79
CA ASP A 50 33.59 -26.22 -2.53
C ASP A 50 33.23 -27.14 -1.35
N SER A 51 34.19 -27.39 -0.45
CA SER A 51 33.95 -28.07 0.84
C SER A 51 33.48 -27.11 1.94
N SER A 52 33.70 -25.81 1.75
CA SER A 52 33.32 -24.75 2.67
C SER A 52 32.98 -23.48 1.90
N ALA A 53 32.15 -22.62 2.49
CA ALA A 53 31.75 -21.35 1.93
C ALA A 53 32.01 -20.23 2.92
N THR A 54 32.24 -19.01 2.42
CA THR A 54 32.40 -17.84 3.28
C THR A 54 31.40 -16.76 2.89
N ALA A 55 30.66 -16.24 3.87
CA ALA A 55 29.81 -15.06 3.72
C ALA A 55 30.26 -13.99 4.73
N VAL A 56 30.49 -12.77 4.24
CA VAL A 56 30.91 -11.62 5.06
C VAL A 56 29.81 -10.56 5.03
N ILE A 57 29.24 -10.24 6.20
CA ILE A 57 28.28 -9.15 6.36
C ILE A 57 29.01 -7.95 6.95
N MET A 58 29.07 -6.86 6.19
CA MET A 58 29.60 -5.58 6.65
C MET A 58 28.43 -4.71 7.12
N THR A 59 28.37 -4.45 8.43
CA THR A 59 27.29 -3.70 9.08
C THR A 59 27.83 -2.76 10.16
N LYS A 60 26.97 -1.95 10.76
CA LYS A 60 27.34 -1.09 11.90
C LYS A 60 27.59 -1.96 13.13
N VAL A 61 28.46 -1.52 14.03
CA VAL A 61 28.72 -2.23 15.30
C VAL A 61 27.43 -2.49 16.08
N GLN A 62 26.50 -1.53 16.08
CA GLN A 62 25.22 -1.59 16.77
C GLN A 62 24.29 -2.69 16.24
N THR A 63 24.38 -3.05 14.96
CA THR A 63 23.52 -4.04 14.30
C THR A 63 24.21 -5.40 14.15
N ARG A 64 25.46 -5.53 14.59
CA ARG A 64 26.23 -6.79 14.52
C ARG A 64 25.51 -7.94 15.20
N ASP A 65 25.00 -7.72 16.40
CA ASP A 65 24.40 -8.78 17.21
C ASP A 65 23.07 -9.26 16.60
N LYS A 66 22.29 -8.36 15.98
CA LYS A 66 21.10 -8.70 15.19
C LYS A 66 21.45 -9.72 14.09
N TYR A 67 22.40 -9.39 13.21
CA TYR A 67 22.76 -10.30 12.12
C TYR A 67 23.45 -11.58 12.61
N THR A 68 24.14 -11.54 13.75
CA THR A 68 24.70 -12.74 14.39
C THR A 68 23.58 -13.68 14.86
N ASN A 69 22.53 -13.14 15.48
CA ASN A 69 21.38 -13.90 15.94
C ASN A 69 20.58 -14.48 14.76
N LEU A 70 20.37 -13.69 13.70
CA LEU A 70 19.75 -14.14 12.45
C LEU A 70 20.50 -15.36 11.87
N MET A 71 21.83 -15.31 11.81
CA MET A 71 22.64 -16.40 11.27
C MET A 71 22.66 -17.66 12.13
N ASN A 72 22.53 -17.50 13.45
CA ASN A 72 22.45 -18.63 14.38
C ASN A 72 21.04 -19.21 14.50
N GLY A 73 20.05 -18.67 13.77
CA GLY A 73 18.66 -19.11 13.84
C GLY A 73 18.02 -18.90 15.22
N MET A 74 18.51 -17.91 15.97
CA MET A 74 18.03 -17.61 17.33
C MET A 74 16.83 -16.65 17.35
N GLU A 75 16.45 -16.09 16.21
CA GLU A 75 15.29 -15.20 16.11
C GLU A 75 13.98 -15.97 16.18
N ILE A 76 13.12 -15.54 17.10
CA ILE A 76 11.77 -16.08 17.23
C ILE A 76 10.88 -15.40 16.19
N ILE A 77 10.29 -16.19 15.30
CA ILE A 77 9.30 -15.70 14.35
C ILE A 77 7.98 -15.49 15.09
N GLU A 78 7.38 -14.32 14.91
CA GLU A 78 6.09 -13.94 15.51
C GLU A 78 5.02 -13.71 14.44
N SER A 79 3.76 -13.96 14.78
CA SER A 79 2.63 -13.69 13.87
C SER A 79 2.33 -12.20 13.76
N SER A 80 2.20 -11.68 12.53
CA SER A 80 1.71 -10.31 12.26
C SER A 80 0.21 -10.23 11.96
N LEU A 81 -0.52 -11.35 12.03
CA LEU A 81 -1.93 -11.42 11.64
C LEU A 81 -2.83 -10.49 12.49
N HIS A 82 -2.53 -10.35 13.77
CA HIS A 82 -3.29 -9.49 14.69
C HIS A 82 -3.34 -8.01 14.25
N GLY A 83 -2.35 -7.53 13.50
CA GLY A 83 -2.31 -6.16 12.99
C GLY A 83 -3.20 -5.90 11.78
N HIS A 84 -3.64 -6.96 11.08
CA HIS A 84 -4.46 -6.88 9.86
C HIS A 84 -5.65 -7.86 9.91
N LEU A 85 -6.08 -8.22 11.12
CA LEU A 85 -7.07 -9.29 11.33
C LEU A 85 -8.42 -8.94 10.69
N VAL A 86 -8.81 -7.67 10.71
CA VAL A 86 -10.06 -7.18 10.12
C VAL A 86 -10.11 -7.43 8.60
N GLU A 87 -9.02 -7.17 7.87
CA GLU A 87 -8.94 -7.43 6.44
C GLU A 87 -9.03 -8.92 6.12
N HIS A 88 -8.33 -9.76 6.90
CA HIS A 88 -8.32 -11.21 6.69
C HIS A 88 -9.67 -11.85 7.02
N LEU A 89 -10.32 -11.45 8.12
CA LEU A 89 -11.68 -11.92 8.44
C LEU A 89 -12.66 -11.58 7.32
N ASN A 90 -12.64 -10.34 6.83
CA ASN A 90 -13.49 -9.95 5.70
C ASN A 90 -13.23 -10.82 4.45
N ALA A 91 -11.96 -11.11 4.13
CA ALA A 91 -11.62 -11.96 2.98
C ALA A 91 -12.18 -13.37 3.13
N GLU A 92 -12.03 -14.00 4.30
CA GLU A 92 -12.54 -15.36 4.57
C GLU A 92 -14.07 -15.43 4.59
N ILE A 93 -14.74 -14.37 5.06
CA ILE A 93 -16.21 -14.24 4.98
C ILE A 93 -16.65 -14.12 3.52
N VAL A 94 -15.95 -13.34 2.70
CA VAL A 94 -16.22 -13.21 1.26
C VAL A 94 -16.01 -14.54 0.51
N LEU A 95 -15.00 -15.32 0.92
CA LEU A 95 -14.72 -16.65 0.38
C LEU A 95 -15.68 -17.74 0.90
N GLN A 96 -16.58 -17.39 1.83
CA GLN A 96 -17.52 -18.31 2.50
C GLN A 96 -16.84 -19.40 3.34
N THR A 97 -15.58 -19.19 3.73
CA THR A 97 -14.89 -20.04 4.70
C THR A 97 -15.39 -19.78 6.12
N ILE A 98 -15.85 -18.55 6.39
CA ILE A 98 -16.49 -18.14 7.64
C ILE A 98 -17.93 -17.74 7.33
N SER A 99 -18.91 -18.48 7.86
CA SER A 99 -20.35 -18.14 7.73
C SER A 99 -21.02 -17.76 9.04
N ASP A 100 -20.35 -17.88 10.17
CA ASP A 100 -20.83 -17.49 11.50
C ASP A 100 -19.66 -17.16 12.44
N VAL A 101 -19.96 -16.61 13.62
CA VAL A 101 -18.93 -16.22 14.59
C VAL A 101 -18.13 -17.41 15.12
N ASN A 102 -18.74 -18.59 15.30
CA ASN A 102 -18.01 -19.75 15.81
C ASN A 102 -16.97 -20.23 14.81
N MET A 103 -17.32 -20.27 13.52
CA MET A 103 -16.38 -20.54 12.44
C MET A 103 -15.25 -19.50 12.39
N ALA A 104 -15.52 -18.23 12.68
CA ALA A 104 -14.47 -17.20 12.75
C ALA A 104 -13.47 -17.48 13.89
N LEU A 105 -13.96 -17.93 15.05
CA LEU A 105 -13.11 -18.31 16.18
C LEU A 105 -12.29 -19.56 15.87
N ASP A 106 -12.90 -20.57 15.25
CA ASP A 106 -12.19 -21.78 14.82
C ASP A 106 -11.14 -21.49 13.75
N TRP A 107 -11.44 -20.57 12.83
CA TRP A 107 -10.46 -20.08 11.88
C TRP A 107 -9.27 -19.45 12.61
N ILE A 108 -9.48 -18.54 13.57
CA ILE A 108 -8.38 -17.95 14.36
C ILE A 108 -7.56 -19.04 15.07
N ARG A 109 -8.20 -20.05 15.67
CA ARG A 109 -7.51 -21.19 16.34
C ARG A 109 -6.61 -21.97 15.40
N SER A 110 -6.94 -22.02 14.10
CA SER A 110 -6.14 -22.68 13.07
C SER A 110 -4.90 -21.89 12.62
N THR A 111 -4.78 -20.62 13.01
CA THR A 111 -3.71 -19.72 12.53
C THR A 111 -2.44 -19.78 13.37
N TYR A 112 -1.34 -19.31 12.79
CA TYR A 112 -0.08 -19.10 13.52
C TYR A 112 -0.21 -18.09 14.68
N LEU A 113 -1.16 -17.16 14.61
CA LEU A 113 -1.44 -16.22 15.70
C LEU A 113 -1.85 -16.94 16.98
N TYR A 114 -2.73 -17.94 16.89
CA TYR A 114 -3.17 -18.70 18.06
C TYR A 114 -2.00 -19.41 18.74
N ILE A 115 -1.16 -20.09 17.97
CA ILE A 115 0.01 -20.82 18.48
C ILE A 115 0.97 -19.85 19.18
N ARG A 116 1.23 -18.69 18.59
CA ARG A 116 2.16 -17.71 19.15
C ARG A 116 1.58 -16.96 20.35
N ALA A 117 0.30 -16.63 20.34
CA ALA A 117 -0.38 -16.00 21.47
C ALA A 117 -0.31 -16.86 22.75
N LEU A 118 -0.40 -18.19 22.61
CA LEU A 118 -0.23 -19.11 23.74
C LEU A 118 1.22 -19.20 24.25
N LYS A 119 2.21 -19.00 23.37
CA LYS A 119 3.63 -19.11 23.73
C LYS A 119 4.25 -17.80 24.21
N ASN A 120 3.78 -16.67 23.69
CA ASN A 120 4.30 -15.34 23.99
C ASN A 120 3.15 -14.32 24.06
N PRO A 121 2.26 -14.41 25.06
CA PRO A 121 1.08 -13.54 25.18
C PRO A 121 1.45 -12.05 25.26
N THR A 122 2.56 -11.72 25.92
CA THR A 122 3.00 -10.32 26.12
C THR A 122 3.31 -9.59 24.81
N HIS A 123 3.80 -10.30 23.79
CA HIS A 123 4.04 -9.72 22.47
C HIS A 123 2.75 -9.22 21.81
N TYR A 124 1.62 -9.85 22.10
CA TYR A 124 0.30 -9.52 21.56
C TYR A 124 -0.50 -8.58 22.48
N GLY A 125 0.13 -8.03 23.52
CA GLY A 125 -0.52 -7.15 24.49
C GLY A 125 -1.42 -7.87 25.50
N PHE A 126 -1.29 -9.20 25.62
CA PHE A 126 -1.98 -9.99 26.64
C PHE A 126 -1.11 -10.11 27.90
N SER A 127 -1.74 -10.24 29.07
CA SER A 127 -0.99 -10.46 30.31
C SER A 127 -0.29 -11.82 30.29
N ALA A 128 0.92 -11.88 30.85
CA ALA A 128 1.70 -13.12 30.98
C ALA A 128 1.05 -14.14 31.92
N ASP A 129 0.22 -13.67 32.86
CA ASP A 129 -0.42 -14.49 33.88
C ASP A 129 -1.70 -15.18 33.40
N LEU A 130 -2.15 -14.90 32.17
CA LEU A 130 -3.32 -15.54 31.59
C LEU A 130 -3.02 -17.00 31.27
N ASP A 131 -3.91 -17.88 31.72
CA ASP A 131 -3.93 -19.26 31.29
C ASP A 131 -4.46 -19.38 29.84
N ARG A 132 -4.48 -20.61 29.32
CA ARG A 132 -4.98 -20.89 27.97
C ARG A 132 -6.40 -20.34 27.77
N CYS A 133 -7.29 -20.53 28.75
CA CYS A 133 -8.67 -20.06 28.68
C CYS A 133 -8.74 -18.53 28.61
N GLY A 134 -7.92 -17.82 29.38
CA GLY A 134 -7.81 -16.37 29.35
C GLY A 134 -7.31 -15.84 28.01
N ILE A 135 -6.31 -16.50 27.41
CA ILE A 135 -5.80 -16.13 26.08
C ILE A 135 -6.87 -16.38 25.00
N GLU A 136 -7.58 -17.50 25.07
CA GLU A 136 -8.70 -17.81 24.17
C GLU A 136 -9.83 -16.77 24.28
N ALA A 137 -10.18 -16.36 25.51
CA ALA A 137 -11.15 -15.30 25.73
C ALA A 137 -10.69 -13.96 25.12
N LYS A 138 -9.39 -13.64 25.19
CA LYS A 138 -8.83 -12.43 24.55
C LYS A 138 -8.83 -12.49 23.03
N LEU A 139 -8.54 -13.64 22.45
CA LEU A 139 -8.65 -13.84 21.00
C LEU A 139 -10.11 -13.77 20.53
N GLN A 140 -11.06 -14.27 21.34
CA GLN A 140 -12.48 -14.12 21.08
C GLN A 140 -12.94 -12.67 21.15
N GLU A 141 -12.52 -11.91 22.17
CA GLU A 141 -12.77 -10.46 22.27
C GLU A 141 -12.23 -9.72 21.04
N LEU A 142 -11.01 -10.05 20.61
CA LEU A 142 -10.39 -9.49 19.41
C LEU A 142 -11.20 -9.83 18.16
N CYS A 143 -11.64 -11.08 17.98
CA CYS A 143 -12.46 -11.51 16.86
C CYS A 143 -13.77 -10.71 16.78
N LEU A 144 -14.53 -10.69 17.88
CA LEU A 144 -15.80 -9.99 17.97
C LEU A 144 -15.65 -8.49 17.71
N LYS A 145 -14.59 -7.87 18.26
CA LYS A 145 -14.27 -6.47 17.99
C LYS A 145 -14.11 -6.19 16.49
N ASN A 146 -13.37 -7.04 15.77
CA ASN A 146 -13.14 -6.86 14.33
C ASN A 146 -14.41 -7.14 13.50
N LEU A 147 -15.21 -8.16 13.85
CA LEU A 147 -16.48 -8.43 13.19
C LEU A 147 -17.48 -7.27 13.39
N ASN A 148 -17.57 -6.74 14.61
CA ASN A 148 -18.38 -5.55 14.90
C ASN A 148 -17.90 -4.32 14.11
N ALA A 149 -16.58 -4.15 13.95
CA ALA A 149 -16.03 -3.06 13.14
C ALA A 149 -16.40 -3.20 11.66
N LEU A 150 -16.34 -4.41 11.09
CA LEU A 150 -16.81 -4.68 9.73
C LEU A 150 -18.30 -4.39 9.56
N SER A 151 -19.11 -4.81 10.54
CA SER A 151 -20.56 -4.60 10.51
C SER A 151 -20.94 -3.12 10.65
N ALA A 152 -20.20 -2.35 11.45
CA ALA A 152 -20.47 -0.93 11.70
C ALA A 152 -20.41 -0.06 10.43
N ILE A 153 -19.68 -0.48 9.40
CA ILE A 153 -19.60 0.19 8.09
C ILE A 153 -20.21 -0.64 6.95
N ASP A 154 -21.12 -1.56 7.26
CA ASP A 154 -21.86 -2.44 6.32
C ASP A 154 -20.95 -3.20 5.34
N LEU A 155 -19.77 -3.65 5.79
CA LEU A 155 -18.94 -4.60 5.01
C LEU A 155 -19.42 -6.04 5.15
N ILE A 156 -20.03 -6.35 6.30
CA ILE A 156 -20.70 -7.62 6.58
C ILE A 156 -22.05 -7.35 7.24
N ARG A 157 -22.97 -8.31 7.13
CA ARG A 157 -24.23 -8.34 7.87
C ARG A 157 -24.23 -9.53 8.80
N MET A 158 -24.62 -9.28 10.06
CA MET A 158 -24.80 -10.31 11.07
C MET A 158 -26.30 -10.37 11.40
N ASP A 159 -26.89 -11.56 11.37
CA ASP A 159 -28.29 -11.77 11.76
C ASP A 159 -28.42 -12.13 13.25
N GLU A 160 -29.66 -12.31 13.71
CA GLU A 160 -29.99 -12.64 15.11
C GLU A 160 -29.42 -14.00 15.55
N ASP A 161 -29.21 -14.91 14.59
CA ASP A 161 -28.64 -16.25 14.79
C ASP A 161 -27.11 -16.26 14.66
N ILE A 162 -26.47 -15.08 14.61
CA ILE A 162 -25.02 -14.91 14.55
C ILE A 162 -24.42 -15.43 13.20
N ASN A 163 -25.25 -15.62 12.18
CA ASN A 163 -24.76 -15.90 10.84
C ASN A 163 -24.21 -14.62 10.23
N ILE A 164 -23.13 -14.76 9.48
CA ILE A 164 -22.39 -13.68 8.86
C ILE A 164 -22.51 -13.80 7.36
N LYS A 165 -22.88 -12.70 6.69
CA LYS A 165 -22.92 -12.62 5.22
C LYS A 165 -22.11 -11.41 4.73
N PRO A 166 -21.27 -11.57 3.69
CA PRO A 166 -20.58 -10.45 3.07
C PRO A 166 -21.55 -9.54 2.29
N THR A 167 -21.33 -8.24 2.36
CA THR A 167 -21.98 -7.25 1.48
C THR A 167 -21.15 -7.03 0.21
N GLU A 168 -21.69 -6.30 -0.77
CA GLU A 168 -20.89 -5.89 -1.93
C GLU A 168 -19.69 -5.03 -1.52
N ALA A 169 -19.84 -4.17 -0.50
CA ALA A 169 -18.72 -3.38 0.01
C ALA A 169 -17.60 -4.27 0.59
N GLY A 170 -17.94 -5.31 1.36
CA GLY A 170 -16.98 -6.31 1.84
C GLY A 170 -16.29 -7.05 0.69
N ARG A 171 -17.04 -7.43 -0.36
CA ARG A 171 -16.47 -8.04 -1.57
C ARG A 171 -15.49 -7.12 -2.29
N LEU A 172 -15.81 -5.83 -2.42
CA LEU A 172 -14.93 -4.84 -3.04
C LEU A 172 -13.63 -4.68 -2.25
N MET A 173 -13.72 -4.57 -0.92
CA MET A 173 -12.57 -4.49 -0.04
C MET A 173 -11.61 -5.69 -0.24
N ALA A 174 -12.14 -6.92 -0.24
CA ALA A 174 -11.36 -8.12 -0.44
C ALA A 174 -10.76 -8.17 -1.86
N ARG A 175 -11.57 -7.90 -2.89
CA ARG A 175 -11.16 -7.99 -4.30
C ARG A 175 -10.07 -7.01 -4.70
N PHE A 176 -10.09 -5.80 -4.14
CA PHE A 176 -9.08 -4.77 -4.39
C PHE A 176 -7.98 -4.69 -3.31
N CYS A 177 -8.06 -5.56 -2.30
CA CYS A 177 -7.16 -5.61 -1.14
C CYS A 177 -7.03 -4.26 -0.41
N ILE A 178 -8.14 -3.54 -0.25
CA ILE A 178 -8.17 -2.22 0.39
C ILE A 178 -8.18 -2.38 1.91
N ALA A 179 -7.43 -1.52 2.61
CA ALA A 179 -7.37 -1.52 4.07
C ALA A 179 -8.71 -1.11 4.68
N PHE A 180 -9.04 -1.63 5.87
CA PHE A 180 -10.29 -1.31 6.56
C PHE A 180 -10.44 0.18 6.82
N ASP A 181 -9.38 0.84 7.30
CA ASP A 181 -9.33 2.28 7.55
C ASP A 181 -9.71 3.11 6.29
N THR A 182 -9.32 2.64 5.10
CA THR A 182 -9.63 3.30 3.83
C THR A 182 -11.10 3.08 3.44
N MET A 183 -11.66 1.89 3.68
CA MET A 183 -13.09 1.63 3.48
C MET A 183 -13.95 2.46 4.44
N GLU A 184 -13.49 2.68 5.68
CA GLU A 184 -14.15 3.57 6.64
C GLU A 184 -14.15 5.03 6.17
N GLN A 185 -13.13 5.47 5.43
CA GLN A 185 -13.15 6.79 4.78
C GLN A 185 -14.16 6.83 3.62
N PHE A 186 -14.30 5.74 2.85
CA PHE A 186 -15.25 5.67 1.74
C PHE A 186 -16.70 5.70 2.23
N SER A 187 -17.01 5.07 3.36
CA SER A 187 -18.36 5.09 3.93
C SER A 187 -18.82 6.49 4.39
N LYS A 188 -17.86 7.41 4.63
CA LYS A 188 -18.12 8.80 5.04
C LYS A 188 -18.40 9.75 3.86
N VAL A 189 -18.27 9.29 2.62
CA VAL A 189 -18.62 10.07 1.43
C VAL A 189 -20.12 10.34 1.43
N VAL A 190 -20.56 11.57 1.18
CA VAL A 190 -21.97 12.00 1.26
C VAL A 190 -22.67 11.92 -0.11
N GLY A 191 -21.94 12.11 -1.20
CA GLY A 191 -22.46 12.04 -2.58
C GLY A 191 -22.29 13.32 -3.40
N THR A 192 -21.85 14.42 -2.78
CA THR A 192 -21.66 15.75 -3.39
C THR A 192 -20.20 16.10 -3.64
N GLU A 193 -19.29 15.17 -3.33
CA GLU A 193 -17.84 15.37 -3.41
C GLU A 193 -17.40 15.73 -4.82
N SER A 194 -16.63 16.82 -4.90
CA SER A 194 -15.97 17.24 -6.12
C SER A 194 -14.73 16.38 -6.40
N LEU A 195 -14.16 16.53 -7.60
CA LEU A 195 -12.89 15.88 -7.93
C LEU A 195 -11.76 16.26 -6.95
N PHE A 196 -11.76 17.50 -6.44
CA PHE A 196 -10.82 17.95 -5.41
C PHE A 196 -10.98 17.17 -4.10
N ASP A 197 -12.22 17.00 -3.64
CA ASP A 197 -12.52 16.27 -2.40
C ASP A 197 -12.09 14.81 -2.52
N LEU A 198 -12.34 14.17 -3.66
CA LEU A 198 -11.95 12.77 -3.90
C LEU A 198 -10.43 12.58 -4.02
N VAL A 199 -9.70 13.54 -4.61
CA VAL A 199 -8.23 13.52 -4.60
C VAL A 199 -7.71 13.64 -3.16
N SER A 200 -8.31 14.51 -2.35
CA SER A 200 -7.99 14.66 -0.93
C SER A 200 -8.28 13.38 -0.15
N LEU A 201 -9.42 12.74 -0.39
CA LEU A 201 -9.83 11.47 0.21
C LEU A 201 -8.82 10.36 -0.11
N VAL A 202 -8.51 10.14 -1.40
CA VAL A 202 -7.53 9.11 -1.82
C VAL A 202 -6.15 9.40 -1.23
N SER A 203 -5.75 10.66 -1.10
CA SER A 203 -4.44 11.00 -0.54
C SER A 203 -4.29 10.66 0.95
N LYS A 204 -5.40 10.45 1.66
CA LYS A 204 -5.46 10.09 3.08
C LYS A 204 -5.63 8.58 3.32
N SER A 205 -5.63 7.78 2.26
CA SER A 205 -5.81 6.34 2.36
C SER A 205 -4.64 5.65 3.08
N ARG A 206 -4.95 4.63 3.87
CA ARG A 206 -3.99 3.91 4.73
C ARG A 206 -2.86 3.25 3.94
N GLU A 207 -3.11 2.90 2.69
CA GLU A 207 -2.14 2.31 1.77
C GLU A 207 -0.94 3.23 1.47
N PHE A 208 -1.07 4.53 1.75
CA PHE A 208 0.01 5.50 1.60
C PHE A 208 0.76 5.80 2.91
N SER A 209 0.45 5.09 4.01
CA SER A 209 1.06 5.32 5.33
C SER A 209 2.59 5.18 5.35
N ASP A 210 3.16 4.33 4.50
CA ASP A 210 4.62 4.19 4.36
C ASP A 210 5.29 5.41 3.70
N ILE A 211 4.53 6.27 3.02
CA ILE A 211 5.10 7.41 2.29
C ILE A 211 5.35 8.53 3.29
N GLN A 212 6.62 8.81 3.55
CA GLN A 212 7.03 9.81 4.53
C GLN A 212 7.41 11.14 3.84
N LEU A 213 7.03 12.26 4.47
CA LEU A 213 7.50 13.57 4.05
C LEU A 213 8.91 13.85 4.59
N ARG A 214 9.89 13.96 3.70
CA ARG A 214 11.29 14.22 4.07
C ARG A 214 11.59 15.72 4.03
N VAL A 215 12.54 16.16 4.87
CA VAL A 215 12.87 17.59 5.03
C VAL A 215 13.44 18.20 3.75
N ASN A 216 14.32 17.47 3.07
CA ASN A 216 14.98 17.88 1.82
C ASN A 216 14.00 18.03 0.64
N GLU A 217 12.86 17.33 0.67
CA GLU A 217 11.86 17.36 -0.40
C GLU A 217 10.87 18.53 -0.25
N LYS A 218 10.77 19.13 0.94
CA LYS A 218 9.77 20.17 1.24
C LYS A 218 9.86 21.37 0.29
N ARG A 219 11.06 21.79 -0.11
CA ARG A 219 11.22 22.92 -1.04
C ARG A 219 10.60 22.60 -2.40
N ALA A 220 10.98 21.46 -2.99
CA ALA A 220 10.47 21.00 -4.28
C ALA A 220 8.94 20.85 -4.26
N LEU A 221 8.40 20.22 -3.22
CA LEU A 221 6.96 20.05 -3.03
C LEU A 221 6.22 21.40 -2.93
N ASN A 222 6.77 22.37 -2.19
CA ASN A 222 6.14 23.69 -2.10
C ASN A 222 6.18 24.47 -3.43
N THR A 223 7.22 24.28 -4.24
CA THR A 223 7.27 24.82 -5.62
C THR A 223 6.22 24.17 -6.53
N LEU A 224 5.97 22.86 -6.39
CA LEU A 224 4.86 22.20 -7.11
C LEU A 224 3.50 22.73 -6.65
N ASN A 225 3.36 23.02 -5.35
CA ASN A 225 2.12 23.52 -4.75
C ASN A 225 1.77 24.94 -5.23
N ARG A 226 2.71 25.89 -5.09
CA ARG A 226 2.53 27.31 -5.42
C ARG A 226 3.85 27.92 -5.87
N ASP A 227 3.89 28.45 -7.09
CA ASP A 227 5.02 29.17 -7.66
C ASP A 227 4.49 30.24 -8.63
N LYS A 228 5.14 31.41 -8.68
CA LYS A 228 4.70 32.53 -9.52
C LYS A 228 5.11 32.40 -10.99
N ASN A 229 6.15 31.62 -11.26
CA ASN A 229 6.84 31.58 -12.54
C ASN A 229 6.74 30.22 -13.24
N ARG A 230 6.04 29.26 -12.62
CA ARG A 230 5.95 27.87 -13.10
C ARG A 230 4.51 27.38 -13.03
N ARG A 231 4.21 26.39 -13.87
CA ARG A 231 2.96 25.63 -13.76
C ARG A 231 2.93 24.86 -12.45
N THR A 232 1.86 25.02 -11.68
CA THR A 232 1.65 24.35 -10.39
C THR A 232 0.51 23.33 -10.48
N ILE A 233 0.30 22.58 -9.40
CA ILE A 233 -0.84 21.66 -9.27
C ILE A 233 -2.18 22.38 -9.46
N ARG A 234 -3.19 21.64 -9.92
CA ARG A 234 -4.52 22.17 -10.31
C ARG A 234 -5.29 22.72 -9.10
N PHE A 235 -5.20 22.04 -7.96
CA PHE A 235 -5.83 22.39 -6.71
C PHE A 235 -4.76 22.67 -5.64
N PRO A 236 -4.26 23.92 -5.53
CA PRO A 236 -3.23 24.26 -4.57
C PRO A 236 -3.67 23.99 -3.13
N LEU A 237 -2.84 23.28 -2.39
CA LEU A 237 -3.02 23.03 -0.97
C LEU A 237 -2.81 24.32 -0.17
N GLU A 238 -3.51 24.45 0.95
CA GLU A 238 -3.37 25.58 1.85
C GLU A 238 -2.02 25.60 2.55
N GLY A 239 -1.35 26.75 2.50
CA GLY A 239 -0.06 26.95 3.16
C GLY A 239 1.07 26.07 2.61
N LYS A 240 2.01 25.73 3.49
CA LYS A 240 3.17 24.90 3.16
C LYS A 240 2.86 23.42 3.36
N ILE A 241 3.44 22.56 2.54
CA ILE A 241 3.34 21.10 2.69
C ILE A 241 4.05 20.65 3.97
N LYS A 242 3.27 20.07 4.89
CA LYS A 242 3.70 19.69 6.24
C LYS A 242 3.43 18.23 6.61
N THR A 243 2.49 17.56 5.94
CA THR A 243 2.11 16.17 6.23
C THR A 243 2.38 15.24 5.05
N SER A 244 2.46 13.93 5.32
CA SER A 244 2.57 12.91 4.28
C SER A 244 1.38 12.92 3.33
N GLU A 245 0.16 13.12 3.83
CA GLU A 245 -1.07 13.24 3.04
C GLU A 245 -0.97 14.40 2.04
N MET A 246 -0.46 15.56 2.48
CA MET A 246 -0.22 16.72 1.59
C MET A 246 0.83 16.40 0.52
N LYS A 247 1.87 15.64 0.85
CA LYS A 247 2.87 15.17 -0.11
C LYS A 247 2.22 14.26 -1.16
N VAL A 248 1.48 13.24 -0.73
CA VAL A 248 0.77 12.31 -1.63
C VAL A 248 -0.17 13.08 -2.56
N ASN A 249 -0.99 13.98 -2.01
CA ASN A 249 -1.90 14.81 -2.78
C ASN A 249 -1.15 15.66 -3.83
N CYS A 250 -0.09 16.35 -3.40
CA CYS A 250 0.73 17.17 -4.30
C CYS A 250 1.33 16.34 -5.44
N LEU A 251 1.85 15.15 -5.16
CA LEU A 251 2.44 14.25 -6.16
C LEU A 251 1.40 13.68 -7.13
N ILE A 252 0.21 13.29 -6.64
CA ILE A 252 -0.92 12.87 -7.49
C ILE A 252 -1.22 13.96 -8.52
N GLN A 253 -1.42 15.19 -8.03
CA GLN A 253 -1.78 16.31 -8.88
C GLN A 253 -0.64 16.72 -9.83
N ALA A 254 0.62 16.69 -9.37
CA ALA A 254 1.77 17.04 -10.19
C ALA A 254 1.91 16.07 -11.38
N GLN A 255 1.75 14.76 -11.13
CA GLN A 255 1.76 13.75 -12.19
C GLN A 255 0.59 13.93 -13.16
N MET A 256 -0.65 14.10 -12.65
CA MET A 256 -1.82 14.31 -13.51
C MET A 256 -1.74 15.60 -14.34
N SER A 257 -1.07 16.62 -13.81
CA SER A 257 -0.78 17.88 -14.52
C SER A 257 0.42 17.78 -15.47
N SER A 258 1.12 16.64 -15.55
CA SER A 258 2.37 16.47 -16.30
C SER A 258 3.43 17.51 -15.93
N ILE A 259 3.58 17.82 -14.64
CA ILE A 259 4.63 18.71 -14.15
C ILE A 259 5.88 17.88 -13.88
N SER A 260 7.04 18.33 -14.35
CA SER A 260 8.31 17.62 -14.16
C SER A 260 8.70 17.54 -12.67
N ILE A 261 8.91 16.32 -12.18
CA ILE A 261 9.40 16.02 -10.83
C ILE A 261 10.87 15.63 -10.97
N GLN A 262 11.78 16.53 -10.60
CA GLN A 262 13.22 16.33 -10.77
C GLN A 262 13.86 15.47 -9.69
N ASP A 263 13.26 15.46 -8.49
CA ASP A 263 13.79 14.67 -7.38
C ASP A 263 13.50 13.18 -7.59
N PHE A 264 14.55 12.37 -7.47
CA PHE A 264 14.48 10.93 -7.71
C PHE A 264 13.60 10.21 -6.67
N GLY A 265 13.68 10.61 -5.39
CA GLY A 265 12.86 10.04 -4.32
C GLY A 265 11.39 10.32 -4.56
N LEU A 266 11.04 11.57 -4.92
CA LEU A 266 9.67 11.95 -5.27
C LEU A 266 9.15 11.24 -6.54
N THR A 267 10.02 10.95 -7.50
CA THR A 267 9.64 10.18 -8.69
C THR A 267 9.31 8.73 -8.33
N GLN A 268 10.09 8.11 -7.46
CA GLN A 268 9.81 6.75 -6.96
C GLN A 268 8.52 6.72 -6.13
N ASP A 269 8.32 7.70 -5.25
CA ASP A 269 7.08 7.85 -4.48
C ASP A 269 5.88 8.02 -5.41
N THR A 270 5.98 8.86 -6.44
CA THR A 270 4.92 9.02 -7.46
C THR A 270 4.59 7.70 -8.14
N ALA A 271 5.60 6.91 -8.54
CA ALA A 271 5.37 5.60 -9.15
C ALA A 271 4.63 4.64 -8.21
N LYS A 272 5.02 4.60 -6.91
CA LYS A 272 4.34 3.81 -5.88
C LYS A 272 2.90 4.30 -5.69
N ILE A 273 2.70 5.62 -5.63
CA ILE A 273 1.39 6.27 -5.47
C ILE A 273 0.44 5.85 -6.58
N PHE A 274 0.85 5.90 -7.84
CA PHE A 274 -0.04 5.54 -8.96
C PHE A 274 -0.33 4.05 -9.03
N ARG A 275 0.64 3.18 -8.71
CA ARG A 275 0.40 1.72 -8.64
C ARG A 275 -0.68 1.38 -7.63
N ILE A 276 -0.64 2.01 -6.46
CA ILE A 276 -1.61 1.83 -5.37
C ILE A 276 -2.91 2.60 -5.65
N GLY A 277 -2.82 3.82 -6.18
CA GLY A 277 -3.96 4.69 -6.44
C GLY A 277 -4.91 4.14 -7.50
N MET A 278 -4.40 3.34 -8.46
CA MET A 278 -5.26 2.64 -9.43
C MET A 278 -6.27 1.70 -8.76
N ARG A 279 -5.84 0.90 -7.77
CA ARG A 279 -6.76 -0.01 -7.06
C ARG A 279 -7.71 0.73 -6.12
N ILE A 280 -7.21 1.75 -5.40
CA ILE A 280 -8.01 2.56 -4.48
C ILE A 280 -9.12 3.32 -5.24
N SER A 281 -8.76 4.05 -6.29
CA SER A 281 -9.73 4.85 -7.06
C SER A 281 -10.75 3.97 -7.78
N LYS A 282 -10.34 2.80 -8.28
CA LYS A 282 -11.26 1.83 -8.87
C LYS A 282 -12.22 1.26 -7.82
N CYS A 283 -11.72 0.87 -6.65
CA CYS A 283 -12.55 0.42 -5.53
C CYS A 283 -13.56 1.48 -5.10
N LEU A 284 -13.13 2.74 -4.95
CA LEU A 284 -14.02 3.86 -4.61
C LEU A 284 -15.15 4.02 -5.63
N SER A 285 -14.82 3.98 -6.93
CA SER A 285 -15.83 4.14 -7.98
C SER A 285 -16.88 3.04 -7.98
N GLU A 286 -16.47 1.79 -7.70
CA GLU A 286 -17.40 0.67 -7.62
C GLU A 286 -18.14 0.64 -6.28
N PHE A 287 -17.53 1.11 -5.20
CA PHE A 287 -18.20 1.25 -3.92
C PHE A 287 -19.37 2.23 -4.02
N LEU A 288 -19.14 3.40 -4.65
CA LEU A 288 -20.18 4.40 -4.86
C LEU A 288 -21.26 3.94 -5.85
N SER A 289 -20.95 3.06 -6.80
CA SER A 289 -21.95 2.53 -7.75
C SER A 289 -22.94 1.56 -7.12
N HIS A 290 -22.61 0.97 -5.97
CA HIS A 290 -23.48 0.02 -5.26
C HIS A 290 -24.26 0.66 -4.10
N ARG A 291 -24.13 1.98 -3.90
CA ARG A 291 -24.94 2.70 -2.91
C ARG A 291 -26.39 2.83 -3.39
N SER A 292 -27.32 2.64 -2.46
CA SER A 292 -28.76 2.79 -2.70
C SER A 292 -29.19 4.25 -2.90
N GLU A 293 -28.46 5.19 -2.30
CA GLU A 293 -28.73 6.63 -2.39
C GLU A 293 -28.18 7.23 -3.68
N ALA A 294 -28.86 8.25 -4.20
CA ALA A 294 -28.44 8.98 -5.39
C ALA A 294 -27.16 9.81 -5.15
N VAL A 295 -26.00 9.18 -5.33
CA VAL A 295 -24.67 9.79 -5.18
C VAL A 295 -24.04 10.15 -6.54
N PHE A 296 -24.86 10.52 -7.53
CA PHE A 296 -24.42 10.68 -8.93
C PHE A 296 -23.20 11.61 -9.11
N PRO A 297 -23.12 12.80 -8.47
CA PRO A 297 -21.95 13.67 -8.60
C PRO A 297 -20.65 13.01 -8.11
N ALA A 298 -20.66 12.43 -6.90
CA ALA A 298 -19.50 11.72 -6.36
C ALA A 298 -19.14 10.49 -7.19
N LEU A 299 -20.13 9.72 -7.66
CA LEU A 299 -19.90 8.57 -8.54
C LEU A 299 -19.22 9.00 -9.85
N LEU A 300 -19.74 10.04 -10.52
CA LEU A 300 -19.15 10.57 -11.74
C LEU A 300 -17.71 11.05 -11.50
N ASN A 301 -17.48 11.84 -10.46
CA ASN A 301 -16.15 12.33 -10.11
C ASN A 301 -15.19 11.19 -9.75
N SER A 302 -15.67 10.13 -9.10
CA SER A 302 -14.85 8.96 -8.76
C SER A 302 -14.46 8.14 -9.99
N LEU A 303 -15.35 8.01 -10.96
CA LEU A 303 -15.06 7.35 -12.24
C LEU A 303 -14.07 8.18 -13.06
N ILE A 304 -14.22 9.50 -13.08
CA ILE A 304 -13.25 10.41 -13.68
C ILE A 304 -11.89 10.26 -13.00
N LEU A 305 -11.85 10.25 -11.67
CA LEU A 305 -10.61 10.09 -10.91
C LEU A 305 -9.93 8.75 -11.19
N ALA A 306 -10.69 7.65 -11.24
CA ALA A 306 -10.17 6.33 -11.59
C ALA A 306 -9.57 6.30 -13.00
N LYS A 307 -10.20 6.97 -13.97
CA LYS A 307 -9.63 7.18 -15.32
C LYS A 307 -8.35 8.00 -15.26
N CYS A 308 -8.30 9.07 -14.45
CA CYS A 308 -7.11 9.90 -14.28
C CYS A 308 -5.94 9.12 -13.68
N PHE A 309 -6.18 8.24 -12.69
CA PHE A 309 -5.13 7.38 -12.13
C PHE A 309 -4.60 6.38 -13.15
N ARG A 310 -5.48 5.76 -13.94
CA ARG A 310 -5.07 4.83 -15.00
C ARG A 310 -4.27 5.53 -16.10
N ALA A 311 -4.74 6.69 -16.56
CA ALA A 311 -4.14 7.46 -17.64
C ALA A 311 -2.94 8.32 -17.18
N LYS A 312 -2.77 8.53 -15.87
CA LYS A 312 -1.78 9.42 -15.25
C LYS A 312 -1.88 10.88 -15.73
N ILE A 313 -3.06 11.32 -16.12
CA ILE A 313 -3.36 12.67 -16.61
C ILE A 313 -4.75 13.12 -16.13
N TRP A 314 -4.99 14.42 -16.06
CA TRP A 314 -6.34 14.97 -15.82
C TRP A 314 -7.30 14.69 -16.98
N GLU A 315 -8.59 14.71 -16.67
CA GLU A 315 -9.69 14.47 -17.59
C GLU A 315 -9.80 15.49 -18.71
N ASN A 316 -9.34 16.71 -18.45
CA ASN A 316 -9.31 17.84 -19.38
C ASN A 316 -7.89 18.12 -19.93
N SER A 317 -6.97 17.16 -19.80
CA SER A 317 -5.61 17.32 -20.27
C SER A 317 -5.55 17.37 -21.80
N HIS A 318 -4.87 18.36 -22.35
CA HIS A 318 -4.55 18.41 -23.78
C HIS A 318 -3.58 17.30 -24.22
N PHE A 319 -2.95 16.56 -23.29
CA PHE A 319 -1.98 15.51 -23.59
C PHE A 319 -2.62 14.11 -23.64
N VAL A 320 -3.81 13.98 -24.27
CA VAL A 320 -4.56 12.71 -24.33
C VAL A 320 -3.73 11.57 -24.96
N SER A 321 -2.85 11.91 -25.91
CA SER A 321 -1.91 11.00 -26.56
C SER A 321 -0.95 10.29 -25.59
N LYS A 322 -0.71 10.83 -24.38
CA LYS A 322 0.08 10.16 -23.32
C LYS A 322 -0.59 8.90 -22.76
N GLN A 323 -1.86 8.64 -23.08
CA GLN A 323 -2.53 7.38 -22.74
C GLN A 323 -1.94 6.17 -23.47
N LEU A 324 -1.19 6.40 -24.55
CA LEU A 324 -0.52 5.36 -25.31
C LEU A 324 0.91 5.19 -24.76
N GLU A 325 1.21 4.03 -24.17
CA GLU A 325 2.46 3.74 -23.42
C GLU A 325 3.77 3.92 -24.22
N LYS A 326 3.70 4.26 -25.51
CA LYS A 326 4.85 4.40 -26.43
C LYS A 326 5.02 5.80 -27.03
N ILE A 327 4.17 6.77 -26.68
CA ILE A 327 4.24 8.12 -27.27
C ILE A 327 4.88 9.09 -26.27
N GLY A 328 6.07 9.58 -26.60
CA GLY A 328 6.83 10.51 -25.78
C GLY A 328 6.23 11.93 -25.74
N GLU A 329 6.76 12.82 -24.88
CA GLU A 329 6.22 14.18 -24.71
C GLU A 329 6.26 15.02 -26.00
N GLY A 330 7.30 14.86 -26.82
CA GLY A 330 7.43 15.55 -28.10
C GLY A 330 6.42 15.07 -29.13
N GLU A 331 6.17 13.76 -29.18
CA GLU A 331 5.25 13.13 -30.15
C GLU A 331 3.78 13.38 -29.78
N ALA A 332 3.49 13.48 -28.47
CA ALA A 332 2.17 13.81 -27.96
C ALA A 332 1.72 15.22 -28.36
N VAL A 333 2.63 16.20 -28.34
CA VAL A 333 2.40 17.58 -28.81
C VAL A 333 2.28 17.61 -30.33
N LEU A 334 3.11 16.84 -31.04
CA LEU A 334 3.06 16.75 -32.51
C LEU A 334 1.72 16.17 -32.99
N LEU A 335 1.22 15.12 -32.33
CA LEU A 335 -0.09 14.53 -32.61
C LEU A 335 -1.24 15.51 -32.39
N LEU A 336 -1.14 16.36 -31.35
CA LEU A 336 -2.15 17.39 -31.10
C LEU A 336 -2.13 18.49 -32.17
N PHE A 337 -0.93 18.89 -32.61
CA PHE A 337 -0.75 19.83 -33.71
C PHE A 337 -1.31 19.27 -35.03
N LEU A 338 -0.97 18.01 -35.35
CA LEU A 338 -1.45 17.34 -36.56
C LEU A 338 -2.97 17.15 -36.56
N LEU A 339 -3.57 16.78 -35.41
CA LEU A 339 -5.02 16.65 -35.29
C LEU A 339 -5.74 18.00 -35.42
N ASN A 340 -5.19 19.08 -34.85
CA ASN A 340 -5.77 20.42 -35.00
C ASN A 340 -5.62 20.96 -36.42
N GLU A 341 -4.50 20.72 -37.11
CA GLU A 341 -4.37 21.07 -38.53
C GLU A 341 -5.34 20.27 -39.40
N CYS A 342 -5.54 18.97 -39.15
CA CYS A 342 -6.52 18.18 -39.89
C CYS A 342 -7.96 18.67 -39.71
N ILE A 343 -8.34 19.20 -38.54
CA ILE A 343 -9.68 19.76 -38.28
C ILE A 343 -9.85 21.15 -38.91
N CYS A 344 -8.78 21.93 -39.07
CA CYS A 344 -8.84 23.22 -39.77
C CYS A 344 -8.89 23.11 -41.31
N TYR A 345 -8.60 21.92 -41.86
CA TYR A 345 -8.60 21.66 -43.32
C TYR A 345 -9.82 20.85 -43.81
N SER A 346 -10.82 20.62 -42.95
CA SER A 346 -12.12 20.01 -43.26
C SER A 346 -13.24 20.93 -42.84
#